data_AF-A0AAV0TI24-F1
#
_entry.id   AF-A0AAV0TI24-F1
#
_cell.length_a   1.000
_cell.length_b   1.000
_cell.length_c   1.000
_cell.angle_alpha   90.00
_cell.angle_beta   90.00
_cell.angle_gamma   90.00
#
_symmetry.space_group_name_H-M   'P 1'
#
loop_
_entity.id
_entity.type
_entity.pdbx_description
1 polymer ?
#
loop_
_entity_poly.entity_id
_entity_poly.type
_entity_poly.pdbx_seq_one_letter_code
_entity_poly.pdbx_strand_id
1 'polypeptide(L)'
;MWNQTIDDFMLKLSFNKGEPDHCVYVKRDDQDMIFVVLYVDDLILASSNDQLLESTKRALDKRFQMTDLGELEYFLGMEIRNDRKSGQVTVRQTKFYLNAD
;
A
#
# COMPACT_ATOMS: atom_id res chain seq x y z
N MET A 1 4.78 13.09 -14.89
CA MET A 1 5.17 11.89 -15.66
C MET A 1 5.03 10.63 -14.82
N TRP A 2 5.66 10.51 -13.64
CA TRP A 2 5.52 9.33 -12.76
C TRP A 2 4.07 9.08 -12.29
N ASN A 3 3.44 10.06 -11.61
CA ASN A 3 2.08 9.91 -11.07
C ASN A 3 1.06 9.51 -12.15
N GLN A 4 1.12 10.13 -13.33
CA GLN A 4 0.27 9.76 -14.48
C GLN A 4 0.56 8.33 -14.97
N THR A 5 1.83 7.92 -14.98
CA THR A 5 2.22 6.57 -15.43
C THR A 5 1.67 5.49 -14.50
N ILE A 6 1.75 5.70 -13.19
CA ILE A 6 1.19 4.75 -12.22
C ILE A 6 -0.34 4.81 -12.20
N ASP A 7 -0.94 6.00 -12.30
CA ASP A 7 -2.39 6.17 -12.46
C ASP A 7 -2.92 5.35 -13.64
N ASP A 8 -2.35 5.54 -14.83
CA ASP A 8 -2.76 4.82 -16.04
C ASP A 8 -2.61 3.31 -15.90
N PHE A 9 -1.58 2.87 -15.18
CA PHE A 9 -1.36 1.44 -14.94
C PHE A 9 -2.38 0.86 -13.96
N MET A 10 -2.66 1.56 -12.86
CA MET A 10 -3.65 1.13 -11.86
C MET A 10 -5.06 1.05 -12.48
N LEU A 11 -5.44 2.04 -13.31
CA LEU A 11 -6.71 2.00 -14.04
C LEU A 11 -6.79 0.81 -15.01
N LYS A 12 -5.69 0.47 -15.70
CA LYS A 12 -5.62 -0.73 -16.56
C LYS A 12 -5.77 -2.04 -15.78
N LEU A 13 -5.37 -2.06 -14.52
CA LEU A 13 -5.59 -3.19 -13.60
C LEU A 13 -7.00 -3.21 -12.98
N SER A 14 -7.88 -2.31 -13.42
CA SER A 14 -9.26 -2.15 -12.92
C SER A 14 -9.33 -1.68 -11.46
N PHE A 15 -8.34 -0.91 -11.02
CA PHE A 15 -8.46 -0.15 -9.78
C PHE A 15 -9.22 1.15 -10.04
N ASN A 16 -9.98 1.57 -9.05
CA ASN A 16 -10.53 2.92 -8.97
C ASN A 16 -9.61 3.77 -8.10
N LYS A 17 -9.41 5.02 -8.50
CA LYS A 17 -8.67 5.99 -7.71
C LYS A 17 -9.60 6.52 -6.62
N GLY A 18 -9.14 6.52 -5.37
CA GLY A 18 -9.85 7.10 -4.25
C GLY A 18 -10.00 8.61 -4.43
N GLU A 19 -11.16 9.14 -4.02
CA GLU A 19 -11.39 10.58 -3.86
C GLU A 19 -11.66 10.87 -2.39
N PRO A 20 -11.11 11.96 -1.81
CA PRO A 20 -10.27 12.98 -2.43
C PRO A 20 -8.77 12.60 -2.55
N ASP A 21 -8.35 11.51 -1.90
CA ASP A 21 -6.94 11.13 -1.81
C ASP A 21 -6.46 10.37 -3.04
N HIS A 22 -5.90 11.12 -3.99
CA HIS A 22 -5.32 10.62 -5.23
C HIS A 22 -4.12 9.65 -5.08
N CYS A 23 -3.73 9.32 -3.85
CA CYS A 23 -2.70 8.32 -3.54
C CYS A 23 -3.27 6.95 -3.19
N VAL A 24 -4.59 6.80 -3.07
CA VAL A 24 -5.23 5.52 -2.74
C VAL A 24 -5.87 4.94 -3.99
N TYR A 25 -5.61 3.67 -4.27
CA TYR A 25 -6.27 2.88 -5.31
C TYR A 25 -7.01 1.73 -4.66
N VAL A 26 -8.24 1.50 -5.11
CA VAL A 26 -9.12 0.48 -4.56
C VAL A 26 -9.64 -0.39 -5.69
N LYS A 27 -9.50 -1.71 -5.52
CA LYS A 27 -10.17 -2.70 -6.36
C LYS A 27 -11.01 -3.60 -5.47
N ARG A 28 -12.26 -3.78 -5.83
CA ARG A 28 -13.23 -4.56 -5.07
C ARG A 28 -14.15 -5.31 -6.01
N ASP A 29 -14.39 -6.58 -5.68
CA ASP A 29 -15.52 -7.36 -6.19
C ASP A 29 -16.43 -7.76 -5.01
N ASP A 30 -17.40 -8.65 -5.26
CA ASP A 30 -18.39 -9.05 -4.25
C ASP A 30 -17.76 -9.78 -3.05
N GLN A 31 -16.58 -10.38 -3.22
CA GLN A 31 -15.93 -11.24 -2.21
C GLN A 31 -14.64 -10.62 -1.67
N ASP A 32 -13.85 -10.01 -2.55
CA ASP A 32 -12.50 -9.59 -2.27
C ASP A 32 -12.25 -8.10 -2.51
N MET A 33 -11.30 -7.56 -1.75
CA MET A 33 -10.92 -6.16 -1.78
C MET A 33 -9.42 -6.01 -1.61
N ILE A 34 -8.84 -5.07 -2.35
CA ILE A 34 -7.45 -4.66 -2.20
C ILE A 34 -7.33 -3.14 -2.28
N PHE A 35 -6.55 -2.61 -1.34
CA PHE A 35 -6.10 -1.23 -1.27
C PHE A 35 -4.62 -1.17 -1.64
N VAL A 36 -4.27 -0.18 -2.45
CA VAL A 36 -2.89 0.18 -2.75
C VAL A 36 -2.72 1.65 -2.45
N VAL A 37 -1.83 1.99 -1.52
CA VAL A 37 -1.53 3.36 -1.12
C VAL A 37 -0.14 3.72 -1.61
N LEU A 38 -0.04 4.80 -2.37
CA LEU A 38 1.20 5.34 -2.90
C LEU A 38 1.72 6.48 -2.03
N TYR A 39 2.94 6.34 -1.52
CA TYR A 39 3.66 7.41 -0.87
C TYR A 39 5.02 7.59 -1.51
N VAL A 40 5.15 8.61 -2.35
CA VAL A 40 6.38 8.91 -3.10
C VAL A 40 6.89 7.68 -3.87
N ASP A 41 7.86 6.96 -3.32
CA ASP A 41 8.49 5.78 -3.90
C ASP A 41 7.98 4.45 -3.30
N ASP A 42 7.26 4.50 -2.17
CA ASP A 42 6.76 3.33 -1.45
C ASP A 42 5.29 3.03 -1.78
N LEU A 43 4.96 1.75 -1.83
CA LEU A 43 3.60 1.26 -1.96
C LEU A 43 3.22 0.39 -0.75
N ILE A 44 2.08 0.71 -0.14
CA ILE A 44 1.46 -0.13 0.90
C ILE A 44 0.28 -0.85 0.29
N LEU A 45 0.24 -2.18 0.43
CA LEU A 45 -0.84 -3.01 -0.05
C LEU A 45 -1.57 -3.66 1.14
N ALA A 46 -2.90 -3.62 1.12
CA ALA A 46 -3.75 -4.32 2.07
C ALA A 46 -4.87 -5.05 1.31
N SER A 47 -4.96 -6.36 1.47
CA SER A 47 -5.89 -7.22 0.73
C SER A 47 -6.67 -8.13 1.67
N SER A 48 -7.91 -8.45 1.34
CA SER A 48 -8.70 -9.51 1.99
C SER A 48 -8.27 -10.91 1.54
N ASN A 49 -7.53 -11.02 0.44
CA ASN A 49 -7.16 -12.28 -0.19
C ASN A 49 -5.69 -12.29 -0.61
N ASP A 50 -4.96 -13.32 -0.20
CA ASP A 50 -3.52 -13.46 -0.46
C ASP A 50 -3.21 -13.66 -1.95
N GLN A 51 -4.07 -14.34 -2.72
CA GLN A 51 -3.89 -14.48 -4.17
C GLN A 51 -4.05 -13.14 -4.89
N LEU A 52 -5.00 -12.31 -4.44
CA LEU A 52 -5.18 -10.96 -4.96
C LEU A 52 -3.99 -10.05 -4.62
N LEU A 53 -3.46 -10.16 -3.40
CA LEU A 53 -2.25 -9.47 -2.98
C LEU A 53 -1.05 -9.84 -3.87
N GLU A 54 -0.78 -11.14 -3.99
CA GLU A 54 0.39 -11.65 -4.72
C GLU A 54 0.30 -11.40 -6.23
N SER A 55 -0.90 -11.47 -6.81
CA SER A 55 -1.09 -11.11 -8.22
C SER A 55 -0.87 -9.62 -8.48
N THR A 56 -1.30 -8.77 -7.55
CA THR A 56 -1.10 -7.31 -7.63
C THR A 56 0.37 -6.94 -7.48
N LYS A 57 1.09 -7.52 -6.51
CA LYS A 57 2.54 -7.37 -6.37
C LYS A 57 3.29 -7.74 -7.65
N ARG A 58 3.00 -8.91 -8.23
CA ARG A 58 3.62 -9.36 -9.50
C ARG A 58 3.34 -8.41 -10.67
N ALA A 59 2.13 -7.86 -10.76
CA ALA A 59 1.78 -6.91 -11.82
C ALA A 59 2.58 -5.60 -11.69
N LEU A 60 2.67 -5.07 -10.47
CA LEU A 60 3.44 -3.87 -10.14
C LEU A 60 4.93 -4.06 -10.39
N ASP A 61 5.52 -5.13 -9.85
CA ASP A 61 6.95 -5.44 -10.03
C ASP A 61 7.32 -5.61 -11.51
N LYS A 62 6.50 -6.35 -12.28
CA LYS A 62 6.73 -6.51 -13.72
C LYS A 62 6.76 -5.18 -14.48
N ARG A 63 5.99 -4.18 -14.03
CA ARG A 63 5.89 -2.88 -14.71
C ARG A 63 6.94 -1.87 -14.25
N PHE A 64 7.33 -1.91 -12.99
CA PHE A 64 8.11 -0.85 -12.35
C PHE A 64 9.42 -1.30 -11.69
N GLN A 65 9.72 -2.61 -11.69
CA GLN A 65 10.89 -3.20 -11.00
C GLN A 65 10.89 -2.84 -9.51
N MET A 66 9.98 -3.46 -8.75
CA MET A 66 9.74 -3.12 -7.35
C MET A 66 10.23 -4.24 -6.43
N THR A 67 10.90 -3.88 -5.36
CA THR A 67 11.30 -4.83 -4.33
C THR A 67 10.18 -4.99 -3.31
N ASP A 68 9.72 -6.22 -3.10
CA ASP A 68 8.82 -6.52 -1.98
C ASP A 68 9.62 -6.50 -0.66
N LEU A 69 9.26 -5.57 0.23
CA LEU A 69 9.89 -5.41 1.55
C LEU A 69 9.26 -6.33 2.62
N GLY A 70 8.23 -7.10 2.26
CA GLY A 70 7.56 -8.02 3.17
C GLY A 70 6.44 -7.36 3.97
N GLU A 71 6.25 -7.82 5.21
CA GLU A 71 5.21 -7.29 6.08
C GLU A 71 5.53 -5.85 6.51
N LEU A 72 4.49 -4.99 6.53
CA LEU A 72 4.66 -3.59 6.88
C LEU A 72 4.95 -3.45 8.38
N GLU A 73 6.23 -3.29 8.72
CA GLU A 73 6.68 -3.06 10.10
C GLU A 73 6.95 -1.58 10.40
N TYR A 74 7.30 -0.79 9.38
CA TYR A 74 7.58 0.63 9.54
C TYR A 74 7.07 1.45 8.35
N PHE A 75 6.45 2.59 8.63
CA PHE A 75 6.03 3.56 7.62
C PHE A 75 6.10 4.98 8.17
N LEU A 76 6.83 5.89 7.52
CA LEU A 76 7.00 7.30 7.94
C LEU A 76 7.46 7.48 9.40
N GLY A 77 8.30 6.57 9.89
CA GLY A 77 8.76 6.60 11.30
C GLY A 77 7.72 6.10 12.31
N MET A 78 6.58 5.60 11.84
CA MET A 78 5.64 4.84 12.65
C MET A 78 6.00 3.36 12.59
N GLU A 79 6.11 2.73 13.75
CA GLU A 79 6.19 1.28 13.93
C GLU A 79 4.78 0.71 13.83
N ILE A 80 4.60 -0.29 12.98
CA ILE A 80 3.33 -0.97 12.72
C ILE A 80 3.48 -2.42 13.13
N ARG A 81 2.57 -2.90 13.97
CA ARG A 81 2.50 -4.31 14.37
C ARG A 81 1.15 -4.87 13.98
N ASN A 82 1.17 -5.85 13.08
CA ASN A 82 -0.01 -6.56 12.62
C ASN A 82 -0.09 -7.94 13.30
N ASP A 83 -0.95 -8.08 14.30
CA ASP A 83 -1.22 -9.38 14.92
C ASP A 83 -2.36 -10.09 14.18
N ARG A 84 -1.98 -10.91 13.22
CA ARG A 84 -2.92 -11.70 12.41
C ARG A 84 -3.73 -12.71 13.23
N LYS A 85 -3.27 -13.11 14.41
CA LYS A 85 -4.01 -14.07 15.26
C LYS A 85 -5.17 -13.40 15.98
N SER A 86 -4.97 -12.18 16.46
CA SER A 86 -6.01 -11.40 17.14
C SER A 86 -6.78 -10.46 16.21
N GLY A 87 -6.28 -10.24 14.99
CA GLY A 87 -6.81 -9.24 14.07
C GLY A 87 -6.49 -7.79 14.47
N GLN A 88 -5.57 -7.59 15.41
CA GLN A 88 -5.21 -6.28 15.93
C GLN A 88 -4.08 -5.65 15.12
N VAL A 89 -4.25 -4.39 14.73
CA VAL A 89 -3.17 -3.55 14.21
C VAL A 89 -2.82 -2.49 15.26
N THR A 90 -1.56 -2.42 15.64
CA THR A 90 -1.03 -1.37 16.52
C THR A 90 -0.09 -0.47 15.74
N VAL A 91 -0.25 0.84 15.93
CA VAL A 91 0.64 1.86 15.36
C VAL A 91 1.27 2.63 16.51
N ARG A 92 2.60 2.76 16.50
CA ARG A 92 3.36 3.46 17.53
C ARG A 92 4.38 4.39 16.89
N GLN A 93 4.47 5.63 17.37
CA GLN A 93 5.51 6.57 16.96
C GLN A 93 6.38 6.89 18.17
N THR A 94 7.63 6.41 18.17
CA THR A 94 8.57 6.57 19.30
C THR A 94 9.62 7.63 19.07
N LYS A 95 9.89 7.99 17.82
CA LYS A 95 10.85 9.02 17.42
C LYS A 95 10.10 10.27 16.95
N PHE A 96 9.73 11.14 17.89
CA PHE A 96 9.46 12.54 17.57
C PHE A 96 10.81 13.26 17.53
N TYR A 97 11.09 14.01 16.46
CA TYR A 97 12.25 14.89 16.40
C TYR A 97 12.15 15.89 17.58
N LEU A 98 13.04 15.75 18.57
CA LEU A 98 13.45 16.85 19.45
C LEU A 98 14.74 17.43 18.84
N ASN A 99 14.59 18.25 17.81
CA ASN A 99 15.58 19.28 17.47
C ASN A 99 14.76 20.56 17.38
N ALA A 100 14.53 21.18 18.54
CA ALA A 100 14.32 22.62 18.61
C ALA A 100 15.72 23.22 18.78
N ASP A 101 16.00 24.25 18.00
CA ASP A 101 17.27 25.00 17.94
C ASP A 101 17.83 25.42 19.33
#